data_AF-A0A6G9QPM9-F1
#
_entry.id   AF-A0A6G9QPM9-F1
#
_cell.length_a   1.000
_cell.length_b   1.000
_cell.length_c   1.000
_cell.angle_alpha   90.00
_cell.angle_beta   90.00
_cell.angle_gamma   90.00
#
_symmetry.space_group_name_H-M   'P 1'
#
loop_
_entity.id
_entity.type
_entity.pdbx_description
1 polymer ?
#
loop_
_entity_poly.entity_id
_entity_poly.type
_entity_poly.pdbx_seq_one_letter_code
_entity_poly.pdbx_strand_id
1 'polypeptide(L)'
;MIGSSSHHDYTTIEMLDEHINQLKEAKEKLHAEAAIMVDAYWNEWKEENKRIHNLRQIKGSDDYVNTGRLAPRIYSPSNTQRVYIEWWDYRKHPLRNKIKSFGKRIKPNKNGYTWACVAKNANVWEKKYFLKYEQHLDRMRVSINLICDQINSLHKVKRLTEKKIKLEIENTNSMSEEYNNG
;
A
#
# COMPACT_ATOMS: atom_id res chain seq x y z
N MET A 1 -21.39 21.33 -38.71
CA MET A 1 -20.02 21.05 -38.21
C MET A 1 -20.08 20.63 -36.74
N ILE A 2 -20.67 19.46 -36.42
CA ILE A 2 -20.94 19.04 -35.02
C ILE A 2 -20.03 17.85 -34.61
N GLY A 3 -19.36 17.18 -35.57
CA GLY A 3 -18.59 15.96 -35.32
C GLY A 3 -17.19 16.12 -34.72
N SER A 4 -16.66 17.35 -34.58
CA SER A 4 -15.27 17.57 -34.13
C SER A 4 -15.12 17.69 -32.60
N SER A 5 -16.14 18.20 -31.89
CA SER A 5 -16.07 18.39 -30.43
C SER A 5 -16.22 17.08 -29.67
N SER A 6 -17.23 16.26 -30.02
CA SER A 6 -17.46 14.97 -29.35
C SER A 6 -16.27 14.02 -29.51
N HIS A 7 -15.61 14.01 -30.68
CA HIS A 7 -14.46 13.15 -30.94
C HIS A 7 -13.26 13.50 -30.03
N HIS A 8 -13.01 14.79 -29.79
CA HIS A 8 -11.91 15.26 -28.92
C HIS A 8 -12.14 14.90 -27.44
N ASP A 9 -13.38 14.89 -27.00
CA ASP A 9 -13.73 14.57 -25.61
C ASP A 9 -13.64 13.06 -25.31
N TYR A 10 -14.00 12.21 -26.29
CA TYR A 10 -13.72 10.77 -26.20
C TYR A 10 -12.22 10.47 -26.17
N THR A 11 -11.41 11.18 -26.98
CA THR A 11 -9.94 11.11 -26.91
C THR A 11 -9.42 11.49 -25.53
N THR A 12 -10.02 12.48 -24.86
CA THR A 12 -9.60 12.91 -23.51
C THR A 12 -9.86 11.83 -22.46
N ILE A 13 -11.00 11.12 -22.52
CA ILE A 13 -11.29 10.00 -21.61
C ILE A 13 -10.32 8.84 -21.86
N GLU A 14 -10.04 8.52 -23.12
CA GLU A 14 -9.09 7.47 -23.50
C GLU A 14 -7.68 7.77 -22.96
N MET A 15 -7.21 9.01 -23.08
CA MET A 15 -5.93 9.45 -22.51
C MET A 15 -5.89 9.31 -20.98
N LEU A 16 -7.00 9.63 -20.29
CA LEU A 16 -7.08 9.46 -18.84
C LEU A 16 -7.01 7.98 -18.44
N ASP A 17 -7.67 7.10 -19.17
CA ASP A 17 -7.64 5.66 -18.93
C ASP A 17 -6.25 5.07 -19.15
N GLU A 18 -5.56 5.50 -20.21
CA GLU A 18 -4.18 5.09 -20.46
C GLU A 18 -3.26 5.48 -19.30
N HIS A 19 -3.32 6.74 -18.84
CA HIS A 19 -2.53 7.19 -17.70
C HIS A 19 -2.88 6.45 -16.40
N ILE A 20 -4.17 6.17 -16.16
CA ILE A 20 -4.60 5.38 -15.01
C ILE A 20 -3.99 3.97 -15.07
N ASN A 21 -3.95 3.35 -16.25
CA ASN A 21 -3.39 2.01 -16.43
C ASN A 21 -1.88 2.01 -16.23
N GLN A 22 -1.16 2.98 -16.79
CA GLN A 22 0.29 3.14 -16.57
C GLN A 22 0.63 3.29 -15.07
N LEU A 23 -0.15 4.09 -14.33
CA LEU A 23 0.03 4.24 -12.88
C LEU A 23 -0.28 2.96 -12.11
N LYS A 24 -1.31 2.20 -12.51
CA LYS A 24 -1.61 0.89 -11.90
C LYS A 24 -0.45 -0.08 -12.11
N GLU A 25 0.11 -0.15 -13.31
CA GLU A 25 1.29 -0.99 -13.58
C GLU A 25 2.50 -0.59 -12.74
N ALA A 26 2.78 0.71 -12.62
CA ALA A 26 3.85 1.22 -11.76
C ALA A 26 3.62 0.84 -10.27
N LYS A 27 2.37 0.96 -9.79
CA LYS A 27 1.97 0.55 -8.44
C LYS A 27 2.21 -0.96 -8.23
N GLU A 28 1.80 -1.81 -9.17
CA GLU A 28 1.98 -3.26 -9.04
C GLU A 28 3.46 -3.66 -9.06
N LYS A 29 4.29 -3.01 -9.88
CA LYS A 29 5.75 -3.22 -9.86
C LYS A 29 6.36 -2.88 -8.49
N LEU A 30 6.01 -1.72 -7.92
CA LEU A 30 6.48 -1.32 -6.59
C LEU A 30 5.95 -2.24 -5.49
N HIS A 31 4.70 -2.72 -5.60
CA HIS A 31 4.13 -3.68 -4.67
C HIS A 31 4.89 -5.01 -4.71
N ALA A 32 5.22 -5.52 -5.89
CA ALA A 32 6.02 -6.74 -6.05
C ALA A 32 7.44 -6.58 -5.49
N GLU A 33 8.09 -5.44 -5.74
CA GLU A 33 9.42 -5.13 -5.20
C GLU A 33 9.39 -5.04 -3.65
N ALA A 34 8.37 -4.40 -3.09
CA ALA A 34 8.16 -4.34 -1.65
C ALA A 34 7.90 -5.72 -1.04
N ALA A 35 7.17 -6.61 -1.74
CA ALA A 35 6.95 -7.98 -1.30
C ALA A 35 8.27 -8.77 -1.25
N ILE A 36 9.13 -8.65 -2.27
CA ILE A 36 10.47 -9.25 -2.29
C ILE A 36 11.30 -8.78 -1.09
N MET A 37 11.27 -7.48 -0.78
CA MET A 37 11.99 -6.92 0.37
C MET A 37 11.45 -7.44 1.71
N VAL A 38 10.13 -7.57 1.83
CA VAL A 38 9.49 -8.18 3.02
C VAL A 38 9.89 -9.64 3.15
N ASP A 39 9.89 -10.42 2.08
CA ASP A 39 10.27 -11.84 2.10
C ASP A 39 11.75 -12.01 2.45
N ALA A 40 12.63 -11.16 1.91
CA ALA A 40 14.04 -11.13 2.27
C ALA A 40 14.24 -10.85 3.77
N TYR A 41 13.51 -9.88 4.33
CA TYR A 41 13.51 -9.66 5.79
C TYR A 41 13.09 -10.93 6.54
N TRP A 42 11.99 -11.57 6.12
CA TRP A 42 11.48 -12.77 6.78
C TRP A 42 12.48 -13.91 6.77
N ASN A 43 13.23 -14.09 5.69
CA ASN A 43 14.25 -15.14 5.58
C ASN A 43 15.37 -14.90 6.60
N GLU A 44 15.99 -13.72 6.58
CA GLU A 44 17.08 -13.39 7.52
C GLU A 44 16.62 -13.43 8.99
N TRP A 45 15.41 -12.94 9.25
CA TRP A 45 14.81 -12.96 10.59
C TRP A 45 14.51 -14.38 11.08
N LYS A 46 14.02 -15.27 10.21
CA LYS A 46 13.75 -16.68 10.54
C LYS A 46 15.05 -17.43 10.82
N GLU A 47 16.10 -17.18 10.05
CA GLU A 47 17.42 -17.78 10.26
C GLU A 47 17.99 -17.37 11.62
N GLU A 48 17.95 -16.08 11.94
CA GLU A 48 18.45 -15.59 13.23
C GLU A 48 17.62 -16.14 14.40
N ASN A 49 16.30 -16.24 14.24
CA ASN A 49 15.45 -16.89 15.23
C ASN A 49 15.76 -18.37 15.42
N LYS A 50 16.03 -19.10 14.33
CA LYS A 50 16.46 -20.50 14.39
C LYS A 50 17.80 -20.61 15.12
N ARG A 51 18.75 -19.71 14.84
CA ARG A 51 20.03 -19.64 15.54
C ARG A 51 19.84 -19.44 17.04
N ILE A 52 19.07 -18.42 17.45
CA ILE A 52 18.77 -18.11 18.86
C ILE A 52 18.10 -19.30 19.55
N HIS A 53 17.10 -19.91 18.91
CA HIS A 53 16.43 -21.09 19.45
C HIS A 53 17.40 -22.26 19.69
N ASN A 54 18.36 -22.45 18.78
CA ASN A 54 19.33 -23.53 18.86
C ASN A 54 20.43 -23.30 19.91
N LEU A 55 20.56 -22.09 20.46
CA LEU A 55 21.48 -21.82 21.57
C LEU A 55 21.05 -22.50 22.88
N ARG A 56 19.81 -23.03 22.96
CA ARG A 56 19.26 -23.75 24.14
C ARG A 56 19.49 -23.00 25.46
N GLN A 57 19.39 -21.68 25.42
CA GLN A 57 19.66 -20.82 26.56
C GLN A 57 18.64 -21.03 27.67
N ILE A 58 19.11 -20.95 28.92
CA ILE A 58 18.24 -20.98 30.09
C ILE A 58 17.47 -19.67 30.15
N LYS A 59 16.14 -19.76 30.15
CA LYS A 59 15.27 -18.58 30.24
C LYS A 59 15.56 -17.81 31.53
N GLY A 60 15.87 -16.53 31.40
CA GLY A 60 16.19 -15.64 32.53
C GLY A 60 17.67 -15.61 32.94
N SER A 61 18.54 -16.33 32.24
CA SER A 61 19.99 -16.12 32.34
C SER A 61 20.39 -14.76 31.74
N ASP A 62 21.54 -14.21 32.18
CA ASP A 62 22.06 -12.93 31.68
C ASP A 62 22.31 -12.94 30.16
N ASP A 63 22.66 -14.11 29.62
CA ASP A 63 22.89 -14.31 28.19
C ASP A 63 21.60 -14.61 27.40
N TYR A 64 20.43 -14.64 28.05
CA TYR A 64 19.18 -15.05 27.39
C TYR A 64 18.75 -14.04 26.33
N VAL A 65 18.75 -14.48 25.07
CA VAL A 65 18.27 -13.70 23.94
C VAL A 65 16.87 -14.16 23.57
N ASN A 66 15.92 -13.22 23.59
CA ASN A 66 14.58 -13.49 23.10
C ASN A 66 14.56 -13.64 21.58
N THR A 67 13.78 -14.62 21.09
CA THR A 67 13.42 -14.70 19.67
C THR A 67 12.67 -13.43 19.25
N GLY A 68 12.93 -13.00 18.03
CA GLY A 68 12.34 -11.86 17.38
C GLY A 68 10.83 -11.96 17.29
N ARG A 69 10.20 -10.79 17.16
CA ARG A 69 8.75 -10.64 17.01
C ARG A 69 8.37 -9.45 16.14
N LEU A 70 9.31 -8.58 15.78
CA LEU A 70 9.10 -7.48 14.87
C LEU A 70 9.25 -7.98 13.44
N ALA A 71 8.27 -7.76 12.58
CA ALA A 71 8.41 -8.02 11.15
C ALA A 71 7.54 -7.07 10.30
N PRO A 72 7.97 -6.74 9.07
CA PRO A 72 7.16 -5.97 8.15
C PRO A 72 6.11 -6.88 7.48
N ARG A 73 5.03 -6.25 7.07
CA ARG A 73 3.91 -6.88 6.38
C ARG A 73 3.43 -5.96 5.26
N ILE A 74 3.10 -6.57 4.12
CA ILE A 74 2.33 -5.92 3.07
C ILE A 74 0.84 -6.29 3.19
N TYR A 75 -0.03 -5.31 2.99
CA TYR A 75 -1.47 -5.49 3.04
C TYR A 75 -2.19 -4.59 2.04
N SER A 76 -3.05 -5.19 1.23
CA SER A 76 -3.84 -4.49 0.21
C SER A 76 -5.32 -4.86 0.41
N PRO A 77 -6.17 -3.96 0.96
CA PRO A 77 -7.59 -4.24 1.11
C PRO A 77 -8.26 -4.40 -0.26
N SER A 78 -9.12 -5.41 -0.43
CA SER A 78 -9.82 -5.72 -1.69
C SER A 78 -10.62 -4.55 -2.27
N ASN A 79 -11.15 -3.69 -1.40
CA ASN A 79 -12.08 -2.62 -1.78
C ASN A 79 -11.36 -1.28 -2.02
N THR A 80 -10.04 -1.26 -1.99
CA THR A 80 -9.25 -0.03 -2.14
C THR A 80 -8.05 -0.26 -3.04
N GLN A 81 -7.60 0.78 -3.75
CA GLN A 81 -6.33 0.74 -4.46
C GLN A 81 -5.11 0.87 -3.54
N ARG A 82 -5.33 0.96 -2.22
CA ARG A 82 -4.27 1.20 -1.23
C ARG A 82 -3.46 -0.06 -0.99
N VAL A 83 -2.17 0.16 -0.81
CA VAL A 83 -1.20 -0.85 -0.39
C VAL A 83 -0.51 -0.29 0.84
N TYR A 84 -0.51 -1.08 1.91
CA TYR A 84 0.08 -0.71 3.20
C TYR A 84 1.31 -1.57 3.46
N ILE A 85 2.45 -0.93 3.66
CA ILE A 85 3.68 -1.56 4.15
C ILE A 85 3.83 -1.16 5.62
N GLU A 86 3.70 -2.12 6.53
CA GLU A 86 3.55 -1.85 7.96
C GLU A 86 4.46 -2.73 8.81
N TRP A 87 4.87 -2.23 9.97
CA TRP A 87 5.54 -3.04 10.99
C TRP A 87 4.55 -3.62 11.99
N TRP A 88 4.76 -4.88 12.35
CA TRP A 88 3.88 -5.66 13.22
C TRP A 88 4.68 -6.33 14.33
N ASP A 89 4.06 -6.43 15.51
CA ASP A 89 4.51 -7.23 16.65
C ASP A 89 3.79 -8.58 16.66
N TYR A 90 4.54 -9.64 16.44
CA TYR A 90 4.09 -11.04 16.40
C TYR A 90 4.33 -11.78 17.73
N ARG A 91 4.39 -11.05 18.86
CA ARG A 91 4.49 -11.65 20.20
C ARG A 91 3.45 -12.77 20.36
N LYS A 92 3.90 -13.96 20.77
CA LYS A 92 3.00 -15.06 21.13
C LYS A 92 2.13 -14.64 22.32
N HIS A 93 0.84 -14.47 22.10
CA HIS A 93 -0.11 -14.18 23.17
C HIS A 93 -0.44 -15.48 23.94
N PRO A 94 -0.58 -15.45 25.28
CA PRO A 94 -0.97 -16.64 26.07
C PRO A 94 -2.28 -17.28 25.58
N LEU A 95 -3.21 -16.44 25.11
CA LEU A 95 -4.50 -16.85 24.54
C LEU A 95 -4.47 -17.03 23.01
N ARG A 96 -3.32 -17.30 22.39
CA ARG A 96 -3.19 -17.42 20.91
C ARG A 96 -4.22 -18.37 20.29
N ASN A 97 -4.62 -19.42 20.99
CA ASN A 97 -5.62 -20.38 20.52
C ASN A 97 -7.06 -19.79 20.49
N LYS A 98 -7.29 -18.65 21.14
CA LYS A 98 -8.60 -17.98 21.26
C LYS A 98 -8.70 -16.66 20.51
N ILE A 99 -7.59 -16.11 19.99
CA ILE A 99 -7.55 -14.79 19.34
C ILE A 99 -7.32 -14.98 17.84
N LYS A 100 -8.14 -14.34 17.00
CA LYS A 100 -8.04 -14.39 15.52
C LYS A 100 -6.82 -13.65 14.93
N SER A 101 -6.15 -12.79 15.70
CA SER A 101 -5.04 -11.96 15.21
C SER A 101 -3.68 -12.57 15.55
N PHE A 102 -2.86 -12.78 14.51
CA PHE A 102 -1.51 -13.33 14.63
C PHE A 102 -0.46 -12.31 15.07
N GLY A 103 -0.81 -11.03 15.17
CA GLY A 103 0.07 -9.95 15.65
C GLY A 103 -0.67 -8.64 15.86
N LYS A 104 0.08 -7.60 16.27
CA LYS A 104 -0.43 -6.25 16.49
C LYS A 104 0.31 -5.26 15.58
N ARG A 105 -0.43 -4.52 14.76
CA ARG A 105 0.09 -3.42 13.96
C ARG A 105 0.73 -2.36 14.86
N ILE A 106 1.93 -1.93 14.52
CA ILE A 106 2.61 -0.78 15.13
C ILE A 106 2.23 0.46 14.31
N LYS A 107 1.84 1.55 15.00
CA LYS A 107 1.53 2.81 14.32
C LYS A 107 2.82 3.60 14.06
N PRO A 108 3.02 4.14 12.85
CA PRO A 108 4.13 5.05 12.57
C PRO A 108 3.93 6.39 13.29
N ASN A 109 4.99 7.19 13.36
CA ASN A 109 4.89 8.60 13.73
C ASN A 109 4.65 9.48 12.48
N LYS A 110 4.70 10.80 12.63
CA LYS A 110 4.53 11.75 11.51
C LYS A 110 5.59 11.59 10.41
N ASN A 111 6.77 11.08 10.75
CA ASN A 111 7.91 10.87 9.87
C ASN A 111 8.07 9.39 9.46
N GLY A 112 7.01 8.58 9.54
CA GLY A 112 7.06 7.16 9.22
C GLY A 112 7.47 6.27 10.39
N TYR A 113 8.07 5.12 10.10
CA TYR A 113 8.54 4.20 11.14
C TYR A 113 9.97 4.55 11.54
N THR A 114 10.16 4.89 12.81
CA THR A 114 11.49 5.06 13.40
C THR A 114 11.78 3.93 14.37
N TRP A 115 13.05 3.71 14.72
CA TRP A 115 13.38 2.72 15.75
C TRP A 115 12.63 2.99 17.07
N ALA A 116 12.49 4.27 17.46
CA ALA A 116 11.75 4.65 18.66
C ALA A 116 10.27 4.18 18.62
N CYS A 117 9.64 4.13 17.44
CA CYS A 117 8.28 3.63 17.27
C CYS A 117 8.17 2.12 17.53
N VAL A 118 9.19 1.35 17.13
CA VAL A 118 9.15 -0.12 17.17
C VAL A 118 9.88 -0.73 18.36
N ALA A 119 10.78 0.02 19.02
CA ALA A 119 11.67 -0.49 20.07
C ALA A 119 10.93 -1.16 21.23
N LYS A 120 9.78 -0.62 21.67
CA LYS A 120 8.95 -1.22 22.73
C LYS A 120 8.41 -2.60 22.35
N ASN A 121 8.33 -2.88 21.06
CA ASN A 121 7.78 -4.08 20.46
C ASN A 121 8.85 -4.96 19.81
N ALA A 122 10.13 -4.66 19.99
CA ALA A 122 11.24 -5.38 19.37
C ALA A 122 12.29 -5.78 20.41
N ASN A 123 13.09 -6.78 20.08
CA ASN A 123 14.32 -7.11 20.79
C ASN A 123 15.49 -6.29 20.21
N VAL A 124 16.54 -6.10 21.01
CA VAL A 124 17.69 -5.25 20.65
C VAL A 124 18.33 -5.68 19.32
N TRP A 125 18.48 -6.99 19.10
CA TRP A 125 19.09 -7.51 17.87
C TRP A 125 18.28 -7.22 16.61
N GLU A 126 16.96 -7.03 16.72
CA GLU A 126 16.08 -6.75 15.57
C GLU A 126 16.36 -5.36 14.98
N LYS A 127 17.02 -4.47 15.73
CA LYS A 127 17.38 -3.12 15.28
C LYS A 127 18.19 -3.13 14.00
N LYS A 128 19.14 -4.07 13.85
CA LYS A 128 19.99 -4.14 12.64
C LYS A 128 19.17 -4.43 11.39
N TYR A 129 18.20 -5.35 11.49
CA TYR A 129 17.31 -5.70 10.38
C TYR A 129 16.31 -4.58 10.11
N PHE A 130 15.72 -4.00 11.17
CA PHE A 130 14.84 -2.85 11.02
C PHE A 130 15.53 -1.72 10.22
N LEU A 131 16.73 -1.31 10.63
CA LEU A 131 17.46 -0.23 9.95
C LEU A 131 17.84 -0.59 8.51
N LYS A 132 18.24 -1.84 8.26
CA LYS A 132 18.59 -2.34 6.92
C LYS A 132 17.41 -2.24 5.95
N TYR A 133 16.21 -2.62 6.37
CA TYR A 133 15.04 -2.73 5.49
C TYR A 133 14.17 -1.47 5.48
N GLU A 134 14.04 -0.77 6.61
CA GLU A 134 13.10 0.35 6.74
C GLU A 134 13.39 1.48 5.76
N GLN A 135 14.66 1.79 5.50
CA GLN A 135 15.02 2.87 4.57
C GLN A 135 14.48 2.64 3.14
N HIS A 136 14.38 1.38 2.72
CA HIS A 136 13.83 1.02 1.41
C HIS A 136 12.31 0.94 1.47
N LEU A 137 11.76 0.28 2.50
CA LEU A 137 10.34 0.16 2.70
C LEU A 137 9.64 1.50 2.86
N ASP A 138 10.31 2.50 3.45
CA ASP A 138 9.80 3.86 3.60
C ASP A 138 9.66 4.59 2.27
N ARG A 139 10.70 4.52 1.43
CA ARG A 139 10.66 5.07 0.07
C ARG A 139 9.54 4.44 -0.75
N MET A 140 9.39 3.11 -0.67
CA MET A 140 8.30 2.39 -1.34
C MET A 140 6.93 2.84 -0.82
N ARG A 141 6.77 3.03 0.50
CA ARG A 141 5.54 3.51 1.14
C ARG A 141 5.11 4.87 0.58
N VAL A 142 6.05 5.81 0.49
CA VAL A 142 5.80 7.15 -0.03
C VAL A 142 5.40 7.07 -1.51
N SER A 143 6.19 6.39 -2.34
CA SER A 143 5.93 6.28 -3.78
C SER A 143 4.58 5.63 -4.08
N ILE A 144 4.26 4.51 -3.43
CA ILE A 144 3.00 3.80 -3.60
C ILE A 144 1.82 4.67 -3.19
N ASN A 145 1.91 5.37 -2.06
CA ASN A 145 0.83 6.25 -1.59
C ASN A 145 0.55 7.38 -2.58
N LEU A 146 1.61 8.02 -3.09
CA LEU A 146 1.48 9.10 -4.09
C LEU A 146 0.84 8.59 -5.39
N ILE A 147 1.24 7.41 -5.87
CA ILE A 147 0.63 6.80 -7.05
C ILE A 147 -0.85 6.50 -6.81
N CYS A 148 -1.21 5.98 -5.63
CA CYS A 148 -2.61 5.73 -5.28
C CYS A 148 -3.43 7.04 -5.23
N ASP A 149 -2.87 8.11 -4.69
CA ASP A 149 -3.51 9.44 -4.66
C ASP A 149 -3.71 10.01 -6.07
N GLN A 150 -2.73 9.81 -6.94
CA GLN A 150 -2.82 10.22 -8.35
C GLN A 150 -3.89 9.43 -9.10
N ILE A 151 -3.96 8.10 -8.94
CA ILE A 151 -5.02 7.26 -9.52
C ILE A 151 -6.40 7.75 -9.06
N ASN A 152 -6.58 8.03 -7.77
CA ASN A 152 -7.85 8.53 -7.24
C ASN A 152 -8.23 9.90 -7.82
N SER A 153 -7.23 10.77 -8.00
CA SER A 153 -7.42 12.09 -8.60
C SER A 153 -7.82 11.98 -10.07
N LEU A 154 -7.19 11.10 -10.85
CA LEU A 154 -7.54 10.86 -12.24
C LEU A 154 -8.92 10.22 -12.40
N HIS A 155 -9.29 9.25 -11.57
CA HIS A 155 -10.67 8.72 -11.55
C HIS A 155 -11.70 9.82 -11.27
N LYS A 156 -11.39 10.76 -10.35
CA LYS A 156 -12.27 11.90 -10.07
C LYS A 156 -12.41 12.80 -11.29
N VAL A 157 -11.31 13.12 -11.98
CA VAL A 157 -11.32 13.93 -13.21
C VAL A 157 -12.15 13.22 -14.28
N LYS A 158 -11.86 11.95 -14.58
CA LYS A 158 -12.59 11.15 -15.57
C LYS A 158 -14.10 11.18 -15.35
N ARG A 159 -14.56 10.89 -14.13
CA ARG A 159 -15.99 10.91 -13.77
C ARG A 159 -16.64 12.27 -14.00
N LEU A 160 -15.92 13.37 -13.73
CA LEU A 160 -16.44 14.72 -13.96
C LEU A 160 -16.51 15.05 -15.46
N THR A 161 -15.52 14.62 -16.23
CA THR A 161 -15.50 14.76 -17.70
C THR A 161 -16.64 13.98 -18.35
N GLU A 162 -16.83 12.71 -17.98
CA GLU A 162 -17.95 11.88 -18.44
C GLU A 162 -19.31 12.53 -18.16
N LYS A 163 -19.49 13.09 -16.96
CA LYS A 163 -20.73 13.79 -16.60
C LYS A 163 -20.97 15.02 -17.47
N LYS A 164 -19.93 15.80 -17.81
CA LYS A 164 -20.05 16.97 -18.67
C LYS A 164 -20.43 16.59 -20.10
N ILE A 165 -19.75 15.60 -20.68
CA ILE A 165 -20.05 15.08 -22.02
C ILE A 165 -21.50 14.62 -22.09
N LYS A 166 -21.98 13.89 -21.07
CA LYS A 166 -23.37 13.43 -21.03
C LYS A 166 -24.37 14.59 -21.06
N LEU A 167 -24.13 15.64 -20.26
CA LEU A 167 -24.98 16.83 -20.22
C LEU A 167 -24.96 17.61 -21.54
N GLU A 168 -23.81 17.69 -22.20
CA GLU A 168 -23.67 18.34 -23.50
C GLU A 168 -24.44 17.60 -24.61
N ILE A 169 -24.41 16.26 -24.59
CA ILE A 169 -25.20 15.42 -25.50
C ILE A 169 -26.70 15.61 -25.25
N GLU A 170 -27.13 15.56 -23.99
CA GLU A 170 -28.55 15.76 -23.61
C GLU A 170 -29.06 17.14 -24.08
N ASN A 171 -28.31 18.22 -23.81
CA ASN A 171 -28.68 19.57 -24.25
C ASN A 171 -28.74 19.71 -25.78
N THR A 172 -27.81 19.07 -26.50
CA THR A 172 -27.79 19.12 -27.98
C THR A 172 -29.01 18.43 -28.58
N ASN A 173 -29.40 17.28 -28.02
CA ASN A 173 -30.57 16.54 -28.49
C ASN A 173 -31.87 17.32 -28.24
N SER A 174 -32.04 17.92 -27.05
CA SER A 174 -33.24 18.73 -26.74
C SER A 174 -33.41 19.94 -27.67
N MET A 175 -32.32 20.65 -28.00
CA MET A 175 -32.39 21.74 -28.96
C MET A 175 -32.79 21.27 -30.37
N SER A 176 -32.29 20.11 -30.81
CA SER A 176 -32.63 19.57 -32.13
C SER A 176 -34.10 19.12 -32.24
N GLU A 177 -34.71 18.69 -31.14
CA GLU A 177 -36.14 18.34 -31.07
C GLU A 177 -37.05 19.57 -31.09
N GLU A 178 -36.64 20.68 -30.47
CA GLU A 178 -37.37 21.96 -30.53
C GLU A 178 -37.36 22.56 -31.94
N TYR A 179 -36.24 22.49 -32.66
CA TYR A 179 -36.13 23.00 -34.04
C TYR A 179 -36.91 22.18 -35.08
N ASN A 180 -37.12 20.87 -34.84
CA ASN A 180 -37.87 20.02 -35.76
C ASN A 180 -39.39 20.02 -35.52
N ASN A 181 -39.85 20.56 -34.39
CA ASN A 181 -41.27 20.62 -34.01
C ASN A 181 -41.88 22.03 -34.06
N GLY A 182 -41.12 23.05 -34.49
CA GLY A 182 -41.59 24.43 -34.70
C GLY A 182 -41.53 24.84 -36.17
#